data_AF-A0A7J5BK14-F1
#
_entry.id   AF-A0A7J5BK14-F1
#
_cell.length_a   1.000
_cell.length_b   1.000
_cell.length_c   1.000
_cell.angle_alpha   90.00
_cell.angle_beta   90.00
_cell.angle_gamma   90.00
#
_symmetry.space_group_name_H-M   'P 1'
#
loop_
_entity.id
_entity.type
_entity.pdbx_description
1 polymer ?
#
loop_
_entity_poly.entity_id
_entity_poly.type
_entity_poly.pdbx_seq_one_letter_code
_entity_poly.pdbx_strand_id
1 'polypeptide(L)'
;MAQSRRERREVERRLAKASSAANDNRFTAVARHGALAPAGGGPKAIFKWLALCVTMVIVGGIALAGLMVWSVQKDIGYFDFTNVDGSPQVATVDGPVNFLLIGSDTRKDQGEGFTAEDKDADLADVIMLLHVSADHQTATAVSFPRDLMVSMPACPKTDGSGGTYPAQSRVQINSTISYGGPSCTALTIEKLTGVDIGFVGKIDFKGVIEMSNAIGGVPVCVTNDINDNDSGLHLTAGEHTIQGSDALAFLRNRHGVGDGSDLGRISSQQVYLSSLVRTIQTQGALTNPVRLYDLASAAARNMEFSSNLKDTGMLVSLGATAAGISLDNVAFVQAPVTEDPRDRNRVVLDPTLSTPLFQAIASGEGVRLNENSKTGIGSETVGEAPDAAASQPADAAPSTSAQPSPASGSPAPEASQPATVLPEGIVGQTARDQTCAVANR
;
A
#
# COMPACT_ATOMS: atom_id res chain seq x y z
N MET A 1 -91.87 -41.42 77.39
CA MET A 1 -91.32 -42.76 77.07
C MET A 1 -90.97 -42.79 75.59
N ALA A 2 -89.86 -43.46 75.27
CA ALA A 2 -89.14 -43.42 74.01
C ALA A 2 -89.95 -43.89 72.79
N GLN A 3 -90.09 -43.01 71.78
CA GLN A 3 -90.37 -43.46 70.42
C GLN A 3 -89.06 -43.94 69.78
N SER A 4 -89.17 -45.14 69.19
CA SER A 4 -88.04 -46.04 68.93
C SER A 4 -87.16 -45.56 67.76
N ARG A 5 -85.85 -45.80 67.88
CA ARG A 5 -84.80 -45.49 66.89
C ARG A 5 -85.01 -46.13 65.49
N ARG A 6 -86.07 -46.92 65.28
CA ARG A 6 -86.37 -47.58 64.00
C ARG A 6 -87.04 -46.63 62.99
N GLU A 7 -87.92 -45.74 63.42
CA GLU A 7 -88.66 -44.86 62.50
C GLU A 7 -87.78 -43.77 61.86
N ARG A 8 -86.78 -43.27 62.60
CA ARG A 8 -85.82 -42.28 62.06
C ARG A 8 -84.96 -42.84 60.91
N ARG A 9 -84.62 -44.13 60.92
CA ARG A 9 -83.78 -44.73 59.88
C ARG A 9 -84.51 -44.98 58.56
N GLU A 10 -85.83 -45.14 58.58
CA GLU A 10 -86.62 -45.30 57.35
C GLU A 10 -86.87 -43.97 56.63
N VAL A 11 -87.03 -42.87 57.38
CA VAL A 11 -87.13 -41.52 56.81
C VAL A 11 -85.81 -41.10 56.16
N GLU A 12 -84.66 -41.34 56.81
CA GLU A 12 -83.34 -41.04 56.23
C GLU A 12 -83.06 -41.87 54.97
N ARG A 13 -83.47 -43.14 54.92
CA ARG A 13 -83.33 -43.97 53.69
C ARG A 13 -84.23 -43.51 52.55
N ARG A 14 -85.43 -42.97 52.82
CA ARG A 14 -86.30 -42.41 51.78
C ARG A 14 -85.78 -41.08 51.24
N LEU A 15 -85.17 -40.24 52.08
CA LEU A 15 -84.55 -38.98 51.65
C LEU A 15 -83.25 -39.22 50.85
N ALA A 16 -82.44 -40.20 51.24
CA ALA A 16 -81.23 -40.57 50.49
C ALA A 16 -81.53 -41.15 49.09
N LYS A 17 -82.67 -41.85 48.93
CA LYS A 17 -83.08 -42.42 47.63
C LYS A 17 -83.74 -41.38 46.70
N ALA A 18 -84.26 -40.27 47.24
CA ALA A 18 -84.82 -39.16 46.46
C ALA A 18 -83.74 -38.18 45.95
N SER A 19 -82.55 -38.16 46.54
CA SER A 19 -81.42 -37.29 46.12
C SER A 19 -80.56 -37.89 44.98
N SER A 20 -80.77 -39.15 44.59
CA SER A 20 -79.94 -39.83 43.59
C SER A 20 -80.54 -39.86 42.17
N ALA A 21 -81.70 -39.24 41.94
CA ALA A 21 -82.45 -39.37 40.68
C ALA A 21 -82.69 -38.04 39.93
N ALA A 22 -81.96 -36.97 40.24
CA ALA A 22 -82.12 -35.69 39.56
C ALA A 22 -80.76 -34.99 39.36
N ASN A 23 -79.84 -35.65 38.67
CA ASN A 23 -78.68 -34.98 38.09
C ASN A 23 -78.40 -35.55 36.70
N ASP A 24 -79.34 -35.30 35.79
CA ASP A 24 -79.21 -35.63 34.37
C ASP A 24 -79.47 -34.35 33.57
N ASN A 25 -78.47 -33.46 33.56
CA ASN A 25 -78.35 -32.38 32.60
C ASN A 25 -76.89 -32.34 32.12
N ARG A 26 -76.54 -33.33 31.30
CA ARG A 26 -75.30 -33.34 30.52
C ARG A 26 -75.40 -32.30 29.41
N PHE A 27 -74.96 -31.08 29.69
CA PHE A 27 -74.49 -30.19 28.63
C PHE A 27 -73.20 -30.78 28.06
N THR A 28 -73.28 -31.50 26.95
CA THR A 28 -72.11 -31.85 26.14
C THR A 28 -71.61 -30.60 25.44
N ALA A 29 -70.70 -29.88 26.08
CA ALA A 29 -69.85 -28.92 25.38
C ALA A 29 -68.92 -29.72 24.46
N VAL A 30 -69.16 -29.67 23.15
CA VAL A 30 -68.23 -30.18 22.14
C VAL A 30 -67.05 -29.20 22.08
N ALA A 31 -66.08 -29.37 22.99
CA ALA A 31 -64.77 -28.77 22.82
C ALA A 31 -64.06 -29.48 21.66
N ARG A 32 -64.24 -28.96 20.43
CA ARG A 32 -63.31 -29.25 19.34
C ARG A 32 -61.99 -28.56 19.68
N HIS A 33 -61.11 -29.23 20.39
CA HIS A 33 -59.70 -28.90 20.34
C HIS A 33 -59.24 -29.16 18.91
N GLY A 34 -59.13 -28.10 18.11
CA GLY A 34 -58.40 -28.17 16.85
C GLY A 34 -57.00 -28.63 17.21
N ALA A 35 -56.65 -29.87 16.85
CA ALA A 35 -55.27 -30.33 16.90
C ALA A 35 -54.50 -29.44 15.92
N LEU A 36 -53.80 -28.43 16.45
CA LEU A 36 -52.82 -27.69 15.68
C LEU A 36 -51.83 -28.74 15.19
N ALA A 37 -51.73 -28.91 13.87
CA ALA A 37 -50.70 -29.75 13.29
C ALA A 37 -49.37 -29.29 13.92
N PRO A 38 -48.57 -30.22 14.48
CA PRO A 38 -47.29 -29.83 15.08
C PRO A 38 -46.56 -29.02 14.02
N ALA A 39 -46.12 -27.81 14.38
CA ALA A 39 -45.31 -26.97 13.51
C ALA A 39 -44.03 -27.76 13.23
N GLY A 40 -44.08 -28.58 12.18
CA GLY A 40 -43.01 -29.46 11.79
C GLY A 40 -41.88 -28.59 11.31
N GLY A 41 -40.96 -28.26 12.22
CA GLY A 41 -39.62 -27.77 11.91
C GLY A 41 -38.85 -28.87 11.19
N GLY A 42 -39.32 -29.28 10.02
CA GLY A 42 -38.61 -30.21 9.16
C GLY A 42 -37.30 -29.59 8.64
N PRO A 43 -36.50 -30.35 7.88
CA PRO A 43 -35.23 -29.88 7.32
C PRO A 43 -35.35 -28.54 6.59
N LYS A 44 -36.51 -28.23 6.00
CA LYS A 44 -36.83 -26.94 5.36
C LYS A 44 -36.75 -25.73 6.30
N ALA A 45 -37.10 -25.87 7.59
CA ALA A 45 -36.96 -24.79 8.57
C ALA A 45 -35.50 -24.55 8.93
N ILE A 46 -34.71 -25.63 9.06
CA ILE A 46 -33.26 -25.57 9.29
C ILE A 46 -32.56 -24.90 8.10
N PHE A 47 -32.88 -25.28 6.86
CA PHE A 47 -32.33 -24.64 5.66
C PHE A 47 -32.71 -23.17 5.53
N LYS A 48 -33.91 -22.76 5.95
CA LYS A 48 -34.31 -21.34 5.98
C LYS A 48 -33.49 -20.54 6.99
N TRP A 49 -33.29 -21.06 8.20
CA TRP A 49 -32.46 -20.41 9.21
C TRP A 49 -30.99 -20.37 8.79
N LEU A 50 -30.47 -21.45 8.21
CA LEU A 50 -29.12 -21.48 7.65
C LEU A 50 -28.96 -20.43 6.54
N ALA A 51 -29.89 -20.36 5.58
CA ALA A 51 -29.87 -19.37 4.52
C ALA A 51 -29.94 -17.94 5.05
N LEU A 52 -30.76 -17.68 6.07
CA LEU A 52 -30.84 -16.38 6.73
C LEU A 52 -29.52 -16.02 7.42
N CYS A 53 -28.91 -16.94 8.17
CA CYS A 53 -27.61 -16.73 8.81
C CYS A 53 -26.51 -16.45 7.79
N VAL A 54 -26.43 -17.26 6.73
CA VAL A 54 -25.47 -17.05 5.63
C VAL A 54 -25.69 -15.69 4.98
N THR A 55 -26.94 -15.32 4.68
CA THR A 55 -27.26 -14.01 4.11
C THR A 55 -26.84 -12.87 5.05
N MET A 56 -27.10 -12.98 6.35
CA MET A 56 -26.74 -11.97 7.34
C MET A 56 -25.22 -11.84 7.49
N VAL A 57 -24.48 -12.96 7.42
CA VAL A 57 -23.01 -12.95 7.40
C VAL A 57 -22.48 -12.29 6.13
N ILE A 58 -23.06 -12.59 4.96
CA ILE A 58 -22.67 -11.97 3.69
C ILE A 58 -22.95 -10.46 3.72
N VAL A 59 -24.17 -10.06 4.09
CA VAL A 59 -24.55 -8.64 4.15
C VAL A 59 -23.73 -7.89 5.21
N GLY A 60 -23.52 -8.49 6.38
CA GLY A 60 -22.66 -7.94 7.42
C GLY A 60 -21.21 -7.80 6.96
N GLY A 61 -20.69 -8.78 6.23
CA GLY A 61 -19.36 -8.74 5.61
C GLY A 61 -19.24 -7.64 4.56
N ILE A 62 -20.23 -7.49 3.67
CA ILE A 62 -20.26 -6.42 2.67
C ILE A 62 -20.34 -5.04 3.34
N ALA A 63 -21.19 -4.89 4.37
CA ALA A 63 -21.31 -3.65 5.11
C ALA A 63 -20.01 -3.29 5.84
N LEU A 64 -19.35 -4.27 6.47
CA LEU A 64 -18.06 -4.08 7.12
C LEU A 64 -16.97 -3.69 6.12
N ALA A 65 -16.88 -4.38 4.99
CA ALA A 65 -15.96 -4.04 3.90
C ALA A 65 -16.22 -2.63 3.36
N GLY A 66 -17.49 -2.24 3.19
CA GLY A 66 -17.88 -0.90 2.79
C GLY A 66 -17.46 0.18 3.80
N LEU A 67 -17.62 -0.09 5.11
CA LEU A 67 -17.18 0.82 6.17
C LEU A 67 -15.66 0.95 6.23
N MET A 68 -14.93 -0.14 6.01
CA MET A 68 -13.47 -0.13 5.92
C MET A 68 -12.99 0.74 4.74
N VAL A 69 -13.52 0.51 3.54
CA VAL A 69 -13.19 1.31 2.36
C VAL A 69 -13.53 2.79 2.58
N TRP A 70 -14.71 3.07 3.13
CA TRP A 70 -15.13 4.44 3.43
C TRP A 70 -14.23 5.12 4.46
N SER A 71 -13.81 4.40 5.51
CA SER A 71 -12.90 4.93 6.52
C SER A 71 -11.55 5.32 5.91
N VAL A 72 -11.00 4.49 5.03
CA VAL A 72 -9.74 4.79 4.33
C VAL A 72 -9.93 6.01 3.43
N GLN A 73 -10.95 6.01 2.57
CA GLN A 73 -11.21 7.11 1.62
C GLN A 73 -11.37 8.47 2.29
N LYS A 74 -12.04 8.51 3.44
CA LYS A 74 -12.32 9.74 4.18
C LYS A 74 -11.03 10.41 4.69
N ASP A 75 -10.01 9.62 4.99
CA ASP A 75 -8.77 10.11 5.60
C ASP A 75 -7.75 10.58 4.55
N ILE A 76 -7.96 10.25 3.26
CA ILE A 76 -7.02 10.60 2.19
C ILE A 76 -6.99 12.11 1.96
N GLY A 77 -5.80 12.69 2.11
CA GLY A 77 -5.49 14.04 1.66
C GLY A 77 -5.28 14.09 0.15
N TYR A 78 -5.87 15.10 -0.52
CA TYR A 78 -5.65 15.32 -1.94
C TYR A 78 -5.17 16.75 -2.23
N PHE A 79 -4.30 16.89 -3.22
CA PHE A 79 -3.91 18.18 -3.81
C PHE A 79 -4.17 18.20 -5.32
N ASP A 80 -4.33 19.40 -5.88
CA ASP A 80 -4.55 19.55 -7.32
C ASP A 80 -3.23 19.39 -8.09
N PHE A 81 -3.26 18.49 -9.07
CA PHE A 81 -2.16 18.28 -10.00
C PHE A 81 -2.65 18.54 -11.42
N THR A 82 -2.24 19.67 -11.98
CA THR A 82 -2.65 20.17 -13.30
C THR A 82 -1.43 20.61 -14.09
N ASN A 83 -1.61 20.72 -15.40
CA ASN A 83 -0.64 21.35 -16.28
C ASN A 83 -0.52 22.84 -15.99
N VAL A 84 0.52 23.47 -16.55
CA VAL A 84 0.77 24.93 -16.42
C VAL A 84 -0.41 25.77 -16.92
N ASP A 85 -1.14 25.29 -17.91
CA ASP A 85 -2.34 25.93 -18.47
C ASP A 85 -3.64 25.63 -17.67
N GLY A 86 -3.53 24.86 -16.58
CA GLY A 86 -4.65 24.45 -15.74
C GLY A 86 -5.43 23.24 -16.27
N SER A 87 -5.04 22.66 -17.40
CA SER A 87 -5.67 21.42 -17.88
C SER A 87 -5.36 20.23 -16.96
N PRO A 88 -6.27 19.24 -16.83
CA PRO A 88 -6.02 18.03 -16.05
C PRO A 88 -4.84 17.24 -16.60
N GLN A 89 -4.09 16.58 -15.70
CA GLN A 89 -3.05 15.64 -16.10
C GLN A 89 -3.66 14.36 -16.68
N VAL A 90 -3.03 13.80 -17.70
CA VAL A 90 -3.45 12.51 -18.28
C VAL A 90 -3.01 11.39 -17.34
N ALA A 91 -3.97 10.64 -16.81
CA ALA A 91 -3.70 9.52 -15.90
C ALA A 91 -4.49 8.28 -16.33
N THR A 92 -3.78 7.19 -16.59
CA THR A 92 -4.36 5.89 -16.93
C THR A 92 -3.51 4.76 -16.35
N VAL A 93 -4.13 3.59 -16.19
CA VAL A 93 -3.49 2.32 -15.81
C VAL A 93 -3.48 1.32 -16.97
N ASP A 94 -4.14 1.62 -18.09
CA ASP A 94 -4.22 0.72 -19.26
C ASP A 94 -2.91 0.71 -20.10
N GLY A 95 -1.85 1.34 -19.59
CA GLY A 95 -0.54 1.45 -20.23
C GLY A 95 0.55 1.67 -19.17
N PRO A 96 1.65 2.38 -19.51
CA PRO A 96 2.70 2.63 -18.54
C PRO A 96 2.17 3.53 -17.41
N VAL A 97 2.57 3.21 -16.18
CA VAL A 97 2.19 3.98 -14.99
C VAL A 97 3.40 4.70 -14.47
N ASN A 98 3.33 6.03 -14.43
CA ASN A 98 4.36 6.88 -13.84
C ASN A 98 3.80 7.55 -12.59
N PHE A 99 4.40 7.25 -11.44
CA PHE A 99 4.04 7.77 -10.12
C PHE A 99 5.26 8.48 -9.51
N LEU A 100 5.12 9.74 -9.15
CA LEU A 100 6.17 10.46 -8.43
C LEU A 100 5.92 10.42 -6.92
N LEU A 101 6.82 9.80 -6.18
CA LEU A 101 6.84 9.83 -4.72
C LEU A 101 7.78 10.94 -4.22
N ILE A 102 7.25 11.82 -3.36
CA ILE A 102 7.99 12.92 -2.76
C ILE A 102 7.97 12.76 -1.23
N GLY A 103 9.15 12.64 -0.63
CA GLY A 103 9.33 12.74 0.82
C GLY A 103 9.76 14.15 1.20
N SER A 104 9.03 14.84 2.08
CA SER A 104 9.34 16.22 2.46
C SER A 104 9.64 16.40 3.95
N ASP A 105 10.63 17.26 4.26
CA ASP A 105 10.93 17.74 5.64
C ASP A 105 10.02 18.91 5.99
N THR A 106 8.71 18.79 5.75
CA THR A 106 7.79 19.81 6.26
C THR A 106 7.64 19.64 7.76
N ARG A 107 7.98 20.69 8.50
CA ARG A 107 7.80 20.77 9.96
C ARG A 107 6.51 21.47 10.35
N LYS A 108 5.70 21.82 9.33
CA LYS A 108 4.35 22.33 9.50
C LYS A 108 3.54 21.30 10.29
N ASP A 109 2.94 21.77 11.38
CA ASP A 109 2.12 20.95 12.29
C ASP A 109 2.84 19.82 13.07
N GLN A 110 4.18 19.80 13.10
CA GLN A 110 4.99 18.84 13.89
C GLN A 110 5.21 19.26 15.36
N GLY A 111 4.39 20.18 15.89
CA GLY A 111 4.42 20.62 17.30
C GLY A 111 5.06 22.00 17.57
N GLU A 112 5.20 22.34 18.86
CA GLU A 112 5.73 23.65 19.32
C GLU A 112 7.28 23.74 19.35
N GLY A 113 7.98 22.64 19.04
CA GLY A 113 9.46 22.56 19.09
C GLY A 113 10.19 23.19 17.91
N PHE A 114 9.48 23.75 16.92
CA PHE A 114 10.05 24.32 15.69
C PHE A 114 9.69 25.79 15.55
N THR A 115 10.66 26.61 15.11
CA THR A 115 10.45 28.05 14.91
C THR A 115 9.46 28.32 13.77
N ALA A 116 8.93 29.54 13.66
CA ALA A 116 8.04 29.91 12.56
C ALA A 116 8.75 29.77 11.18
N GLU A 117 10.04 30.12 11.12
CA GLU A 117 10.87 30.00 9.92
C GLU A 117 11.13 28.52 9.54
N ASP A 118 11.32 27.63 10.52
CA ASP A 118 11.44 26.18 10.30
C ASP A 118 10.15 25.56 9.73
N LYS A 119 8.99 26.17 10.02
CA LYS A 119 7.68 25.70 9.55
C LYS A 119 7.34 26.17 8.13
N ASP A 120 8.08 27.15 7.62
CA ASP A 120 7.88 27.75 6.29
C ASP A 120 8.78 27.13 5.20
N ALA A 121 9.83 26.39 5.59
CA ALA A 121 10.68 25.66 4.65
C ALA A 121 10.10 24.26 4.38
N ASP A 122 9.53 24.04 3.19
CA ASP A 122 9.22 22.70 2.67
C ASP A 122 10.27 22.36 1.61
N LEU A 123 11.09 21.35 1.88
CA LEU A 123 12.09 20.80 0.95
C LEU A 123 11.77 19.33 0.67
N ALA A 124 11.86 18.94 -0.60
CA ALA A 124 11.73 17.54 -1.01
C ALA A 124 13.07 16.82 -0.82
N ASP A 125 13.20 16.09 0.28
CA ASP A 125 14.39 15.31 0.62
C ASP A 125 14.46 13.97 -0.12
N VAL A 126 13.33 13.44 -0.56
CA VAL A 126 13.22 12.25 -1.41
C VAL A 126 12.38 12.60 -2.62
N ILE A 127 12.90 12.32 -3.81
CA ILE A 127 12.18 12.50 -5.07
C ILE A 127 12.42 11.24 -5.89
N MET A 128 11.37 10.45 -6.09
CA MET A 128 11.47 9.15 -6.71
C MET A 128 10.38 8.97 -7.77
N LEU A 129 10.79 8.74 -9.01
CA LEU A 129 9.89 8.40 -10.10
C LEU A 129 9.75 6.88 -10.17
N LEU A 130 8.56 6.38 -9.88
CA LEU A 130 8.20 4.99 -10.05
C LEU A 130 7.57 4.82 -11.43
N HIS A 131 8.16 3.95 -12.23
CA HIS A 131 7.69 3.57 -13.54
C HIS A 131 7.28 2.10 -13.53
N VAL A 132 6.05 1.80 -13.91
CA VAL A 132 5.61 0.45 -14.27
C VAL A 132 5.43 0.38 -15.78
N SER A 133 6.04 -0.62 -16.41
CA SER A 133 6.01 -0.80 -17.87
C SER A 133 4.61 -1.00 -18.41
N ALA A 134 4.37 -0.70 -19.69
CA ALA A 134 3.05 -0.86 -20.33
C ALA A 134 2.44 -2.28 -20.19
N ASP A 135 3.26 -3.32 -20.13
CA ASP A 135 2.84 -4.72 -19.93
C ASP A 135 2.70 -5.13 -18.46
N HIS A 136 2.94 -4.19 -17.53
CA HIS A 136 2.91 -4.36 -16.08
C HIS A 136 3.84 -5.47 -15.56
N GLN A 137 4.89 -5.83 -16.31
CA GLN A 137 5.82 -6.89 -15.93
C GLN A 137 7.05 -6.38 -15.16
N THR A 138 7.36 -5.08 -15.25
CA THR A 138 8.53 -4.48 -14.59
C THR A 138 8.16 -3.20 -13.86
N ALA A 139 8.86 -2.94 -12.75
CA ALA A 139 8.78 -1.70 -12.01
C ALA A 139 10.19 -1.14 -11.78
N THR A 140 10.39 0.14 -12.05
CA THR A 140 11.66 0.84 -11.81
C THR A 140 11.41 2.10 -11.00
N ALA A 141 12.12 2.23 -9.88
CA ALA A 141 12.12 3.41 -9.03
C ALA A 141 13.41 4.21 -9.24
N VAL A 142 13.32 5.37 -9.89
CA VAL A 142 14.46 6.27 -10.14
C VAL A 142 14.51 7.36 -9.07
N SER A 143 15.54 7.32 -8.23
CA SER A 143 15.79 8.33 -7.19
C SER A 143 16.61 9.50 -7.73
N PHE A 144 16.09 10.72 -7.60
CA PHE A 144 16.77 11.95 -7.98
C PHE A 144 17.51 12.54 -6.78
N PRO A 145 18.81 12.87 -6.90
CA PRO A 145 19.53 13.58 -5.85
C PRO A 145 18.88 14.93 -5.54
N ARG A 146 18.70 15.24 -4.27
CA ARG A 146 17.98 16.45 -3.82
C ARG A 146 18.71 17.74 -4.25
N ASP A 147 20.04 17.64 -4.38
CA ASP A 147 20.95 18.72 -4.75
C ASP A 147 21.14 18.82 -6.29
N LEU A 148 20.36 18.06 -7.07
CA LEU A 148 20.37 18.11 -8.53
C LEU A 148 19.93 19.48 -9.03
N MET A 149 20.76 20.08 -9.90
CA MET A 149 20.50 21.39 -10.48
C MET A 149 19.65 21.27 -11.75
N VAL A 150 18.49 21.92 -11.76
CA VAL A 150 17.48 21.79 -12.83
C VAL A 150 16.93 23.14 -13.27
N SER A 151 16.31 23.18 -14.45
CA SER A 151 15.49 24.31 -14.87
C SER A 151 14.02 24.05 -14.58
N MET A 152 13.49 24.74 -13.57
CA MET A 152 12.08 24.68 -13.18
C MET A 152 11.19 25.39 -14.22
N PRO A 153 10.09 24.77 -14.69
CA PRO A 153 9.08 25.46 -15.50
C PRO A 153 8.33 26.52 -14.67
N ALA A 154 7.44 27.27 -15.31
CA ALA A 154 6.44 28.01 -14.55
C ALA A 154 5.49 27.02 -13.88
N CYS A 155 5.06 27.30 -12.65
CA CYS A 155 4.25 26.38 -11.86
C CYS A 155 2.94 27.04 -11.39
N PRO A 156 1.78 26.37 -11.47
CA PRO A 156 0.53 26.90 -10.93
C PRO A 156 0.64 27.22 -9.43
N LYS A 157 0.05 28.34 -9.00
CA LYS A 157 -0.10 28.62 -7.57
C LYS A 157 -1.25 27.81 -6.99
N THR A 158 -1.04 27.24 -5.81
CA THR A 158 -2.02 26.41 -5.09
C THR A 158 -2.59 27.08 -3.84
N ASP A 159 -2.17 28.32 -3.55
CA ASP A 159 -2.61 29.13 -2.40
C ASP A 159 -3.97 29.83 -2.61
N GLY A 160 -4.65 29.57 -3.73
CA GLY A 160 -5.91 30.21 -4.09
C GLY A 160 -5.78 31.65 -4.63
N SER A 161 -4.57 32.22 -4.69
CA SER A 161 -4.34 33.55 -5.27
C SER A 161 -4.45 33.59 -6.80
N GLY A 162 -4.43 32.41 -7.43
CA GLY A 162 -4.43 32.26 -8.89
C GLY A 162 -3.10 32.66 -9.54
N GLY A 163 -2.93 32.27 -10.81
CA GLY A 163 -1.71 32.54 -11.59
C GLY A 163 -0.60 31.51 -11.37
N THR A 164 0.63 31.88 -11.73
CA THR A 164 1.79 30.98 -11.73
C THR A 164 3.00 31.60 -11.04
N TYR A 165 3.86 30.76 -10.46
CA TYR A 165 5.25 31.08 -10.19
C TYR A 165 6.02 31.13 -11.52
N PRO A 166 6.93 32.12 -11.72
CA PRO A 166 7.69 32.22 -12.95
C PRO A 166 8.68 31.08 -13.09
N ALA A 167 8.98 30.70 -14.34
CA ALA A 167 10.02 29.72 -14.63
C ALA A 167 11.39 30.18 -14.11
N GLN A 168 12.19 29.24 -13.63
CA GLN A 168 13.54 29.50 -13.17
C GLN A 168 14.55 28.71 -14.00
N SER A 169 15.62 29.38 -14.42
CA SER A 169 16.63 28.77 -15.28
C SER A 169 17.52 27.78 -14.53
N ARG A 170 17.68 27.93 -13.21
CA ARG A 170 18.55 27.08 -12.41
C ARG A 170 18.18 27.12 -10.91
N VAL A 171 17.70 25.99 -10.39
CA VAL A 171 17.40 25.75 -8.96
C VAL A 171 17.79 24.34 -8.55
N GLN A 172 17.94 24.10 -7.25
CA GLN A 172 18.02 22.74 -6.74
C GLN A 172 16.63 22.10 -6.81
N ILE A 173 16.57 20.83 -7.21
CA ILE A 173 15.30 20.15 -7.42
C ILE A 173 14.49 20.02 -6.11
N ASN A 174 15.13 19.90 -4.94
CA ASN A 174 14.43 19.84 -3.67
C ASN A 174 13.59 21.08 -3.34
N SER A 175 13.99 22.25 -3.85
CA SER A 175 13.35 23.54 -3.60
C SER A 175 12.12 23.78 -4.48
N THR A 176 11.89 22.97 -5.52
CA THR A 176 10.74 23.15 -6.42
C THR A 176 9.41 22.96 -5.71
N ILE A 177 9.38 22.16 -4.64
CA ILE A 177 8.18 21.94 -3.84
C ILE A 177 7.68 23.24 -3.18
N SER A 178 8.57 24.21 -2.93
CA SER A 178 8.19 25.51 -2.38
C SER A 178 7.41 26.39 -3.38
N TYR A 179 7.32 25.99 -4.66
CA TYR A 179 6.70 26.76 -5.75
C TYR A 179 5.38 26.14 -6.23
N GLY A 180 4.40 26.01 -5.34
CA GLY A 180 3.11 25.39 -5.67
C GLY A 180 3.01 23.92 -5.24
N GLY A 181 3.91 23.47 -4.38
CA GLY A 181 3.83 22.15 -3.75
C GLY A 181 4.36 21.01 -4.64
N PRO A 182 3.97 19.76 -4.33
CA PRO A 182 4.45 18.57 -5.03
C PRO A 182 4.19 18.60 -6.54
N SER A 183 3.14 19.29 -6.99
CA SER A 183 2.80 19.48 -8.41
C SER A 183 3.92 20.17 -9.20
N CYS A 184 4.61 21.16 -8.61
CA CYS A 184 5.71 21.84 -9.31
C CYS A 184 6.96 20.97 -9.41
N THR A 185 7.23 20.14 -8.40
CA THR A 185 8.28 19.12 -8.46
C THR A 185 7.99 18.13 -9.58
N ALA A 186 6.74 17.66 -9.71
CA ALA A 186 6.33 16.79 -10.81
C ALA A 186 6.53 17.44 -12.18
N LEU A 187 6.00 18.63 -12.42
CA LEU A 187 6.20 19.37 -13.68
C LEU A 187 7.69 19.60 -14.00
N THR A 188 8.52 19.76 -12.97
CA THR A 188 9.98 19.88 -13.14
C THR A 188 10.61 18.58 -13.60
N ILE A 189 10.21 17.43 -13.03
CA ILE A 189 10.66 16.10 -13.46
C ILE A 189 10.18 15.80 -14.88
N GLU A 190 8.92 16.11 -15.22
CA GLU A 190 8.39 15.94 -16.58
C GLU A 190 9.22 16.73 -17.58
N LYS A 191 9.51 18.01 -17.31
CA LYS A 191 10.37 18.83 -18.16
C LYS A 191 11.80 18.31 -18.25
N LEU A 192 12.33 17.77 -17.14
CA LEU A 192 13.70 17.25 -17.07
C LEU A 192 13.88 15.95 -17.86
N THR A 193 12.87 15.09 -17.84
CA THR A 193 12.97 13.70 -18.31
C THR A 193 12.20 13.42 -19.60
N GLY A 194 11.16 14.21 -19.89
CA GLY A 194 10.19 13.94 -20.95
C GLY A 194 9.19 12.84 -20.60
N VAL A 195 9.15 12.37 -19.35
CA VAL A 195 8.21 11.35 -18.88
C VAL A 195 6.95 12.03 -18.37
N ASP A 196 5.79 11.66 -18.90
CA ASP A 196 4.49 12.13 -18.39
C ASP A 196 4.18 11.47 -17.05
N ILE A 197 3.90 12.26 -16.02
CA ILE A 197 3.60 11.77 -14.66
C ILE A 197 2.09 11.79 -14.46
N GLY A 198 1.49 10.62 -14.28
CA GLY A 198 0.04 10.51 -14.06
C GLY A 198 -0.37 10.71 -12.60
N PHE A 199 0.52 10.36 -11.68
CA PHE A 199 0.21 10.30 -10.25
C PHE A 199 1.34 10.89 -9.42
N VAL A 200 0.99 11.57 -8.34
CA VAL A 200 1.96 12.11 -7.39
C VAL A 200 1.50 11.78 -5.97
N GLY A 201 2.43 11.30 -5.15
CA GLY A 201 2.23 11.09 -3.72
C GLY A 201 3.25 11.89 -2.92
N LYS A 202 2.80 12.56 -1.87
CA LYS A 202 3.65 13.26 -0.90
C LYS A 202 3.53 12.55 0.45
N ILE A 203 4.67 12.33 1.10
CA ILE A 203 4.77 11.80 2.46
C ILE A 203 5.70 12.68 3.28
N ASP A 204 5.35 12.94 4.54
CA ASP A 204 6.21 13.66 5.47
C ASP A 204 6.95 12.68 6.41
N PHE A 205 7.77 13.22 7.31
CA PHE A 205 8.53 12.41 8.26
C PHE A 205 7.66 11.58 9.21
N LYS A 206 6.57 12.15 9.69
CA LYS A 206 5.63 11.42 10.54
C LYS A 206 4.99 10.27 9.75
N GLY A 207 4.67 10.51 8.48
CA GLY A 207 4.11 9.49 7.62
C GLY A 207 5.08 8.34 7.38
N VAL A 208 6.37 8.61 7.18
CA VAL A 208 7.39 7.55 7.07
C VAL A 208 7.43 6.68 8.34
N ILE A 209 7.40 7.31 9.53
CA ILE A 209 7.36 6.61 10.82
C ILE A 209 6.11 5.70 10.88
N GLU A 210 4.92 6.25 10.66
CA GLU A 210 3.67 5.51 10.77
C GLU A 210 3.54 4.39 9.71
N MET A 211 4.02 4.63 8.49
CA MET A 211 4.06 3.60 7.45
C MET A 211 4.97 2.44 7.86
N SER A 212 6.18 2.72 8.36
CA SER A 212 7.10 1.67 8.81
C SER A 212 6.54 0.88 10.00
N ASN A 213 5.80 1.53 10.91
CA ASN A 213 5.09 0.86 12.01
C ASN A 213 3.98 -0.06 11.49
N ALA A 214 3.20 0.39 10.50
CA ALA A 214 2.13 -0.42 9.90
C ALA A 214 2.66 -1.67 9.18
N ILE A 215 3.86 -1.57 8.58
CA ILE A 215 4.57 -2.71 7.98
C ILE A 215 5.07 -3.69 9.05
N GLY A 216 5.33 -3.22 10.26
CA GLY A 216 5.92 -4.02 11.35
C GLY A 216 7.45 -4.11 11.27
N GLY A 217 8.09 -3.13 10.62
CA GLY A 217 9.53 -3.02 10.46
C GLY A 217 10.12 -3.75 9.25
N VAL A 218 11.33 -3.34 8.90
CA VAL A 218 12.07 -3.81 7.72
C VAL A 218 13.47 -4.28 8.14
N PRO A 219 13.88 -5.50 7.77
CA PRO A 219 15.24 -5.97 8.05
C PRO A 219 16.24 -5.24 7.17
N VAL A 220 17.33 -4.76 7.76
CA VAL A 220 18.40 -4.05 7.08
C VAL A 220 19.75 -4.51 7.61
N CYS A 221 20.65 -4.82 6.70
CA CYS A 221 22.04 -5.12 7.02
C CYS A 221 22.90 -3.86 7.01
N VAL A 222 23.86 -3.79 7.95
CA VAL A 222 24.87 -2.74 8.02
C VAL A 222 26.27 -3.35 8.14
N THR A 223 27.20 -2.91 7.31
CA THR A 223 28.57 -3.47 7.22
C THR A 223 29.46 -3.15 8.42
N ASN A 224 29.33 -1.95 8.98
CA ASN A 224 30.10 -1.42 10.12
C ASN A 224 29.21 -0.48 10.93
N ASP A 225 29.63 -0.08 12.13
CA ASP A 225 28.82 0.82 12.96
C ASP A 225 28.49 2.13 12.22
N ILE A 226 27.20 2.42 12.05
CA ILE A 226 26.71 3.68 11.51
C ILE A 226 26.42 4.62 12.68
N ASN A 227 26.99 5.82 12.63
CA ASN A 227 26.71 6.90 13.55
C ASN A 227 26.48 8.20 12.78
N ASP A 228 25.23 8.65 12.73
CA ASP A 228 24.86 9.94 12.14
C ASP A 228 24.07 10.77 13.15
N ASN A 229 24.76 11.73 13.76
CA ASN A 229 24.16 12.61 14.77
C ASN A 229 23.07 13.52 14.18
N ASP A 230 23.10 13.81 12.88
CA ASP A 230 22.14 14.72 12.25
C ASP A 230 20.78 14.04 12.05
N SER A 231 20.80 12.74 11.72
CA SER A 231 19.57 11.93 11.65
C SER A 231 19.20 11.30 13.01
N GLY A 232 20.15 11.21 13.94
CA GLY A 232 20.03 10.50 15.21
C GLY A 232 20.21 8.98 15.09
N LEU A 233 20.72 8.49 13.95
CA LEU A 233 20.87 7.06 13.72
C LEU A 233 22.17 6.52 14.37
N HIS A 234 22.01 5.49 15.19
CA HIS A 234 23.12 4.72 15.76
C HIS A 234 22.84 3.23 15.62
N LEU A 235 23.56 2.57 14.72
CA LEU A 235 23.44 1.13 14.48
C LEU A 235 24.80 0.48 14.57
N THR A 236 24.91 -0.66 15.26
CA THR A 236 26.13 -1.48 15.21
C THR A 236 26.17 -2.26 13.90
N ALA A 237 27.33 -2.81 13.55
CA ALA A 237 27.44 -3.75 12.43
C ALA A 237 26.47 -4.95 12.61
N GLY A 238 25.86 -5.41 11.51
CA GLY A 238 24.97 -6.58 11.47
C GLY A 238 23.56 -6.28 10.96
N GLU A 239 22.65 -7.22 11.21
CA GLU A 239 21.24 -7.16 10.81
C GLU A 239 20.39 -6.45 11.88
N HIS A 240 19.53 -5.53 11.44
CA HIS A 240 18.60 -4.79 12.29
C HIS A 240 17.21 -4.78 11.68
N THR A 241 16.18 -4.97 12.49
CA THR A 241 14.80 -4.68 12.06
C THR A 241 14.49 -3.22 12.40
N ILE A 242 14.42 -2.39 11.37
CA ILE A 242 14.27 -0.94 11.51
C ILE A 242 12.79 -0.55 11.31
N GLN A 243 12.24 0.22 12.25
CA GLN A 243 10.87 0.76 12.20
C GLN A 243 10.77 2.10 12.95
N GLY A 244 9.66 2.81 12.75
CA GLY A 244 9.36 4.05 13.44
C GLY A 244 10.41 5.14 13.20
N SER A 245 10.86 5.78 14.28
CA SER A 245 11.90 6.82 14.23
C SER A 245 13.20 6.32 13.64
N ASP A 246 13.55 5.06 13.87
CA ASP A 246 14.81 4.49 13.35
C ASP A 246 14.74 4.31 11.83
N ALA A 247 13.54 4.02 11.29
CA ALA A 247 13.33 3.95 9.84
C ALA A 247 13.48 5.31 9.19
N LEU A 248 12.91 6.34 9.82
CA LEU A 248 13.11 7.72 9.39
C LEU A 248 14.60 8.13 9.48
N ALA A 249 15.26 7.84 10.60
CA ALA A 249 16.67 8.17 10.81
C ALA A 249 17.56 7.44 9.79
N PHE A 250 17.25 6.19 9.45
CA PHE A 250 17.93 5.43 8.41
C PHE A 250 17.77 6.03 7.01
N LEU A 251 16.55 6.37 6.61
CA LEU A 251 16.30 6.97 5.30
C LEU A 251 16.89 8.38 5.18
N ARG A 252 17.10 9.07 6.30
CA ARG A 252 17.74 10.40 6.35
C ARG A 252 19.25 10.36 6.54
N ASN A 253 19.80 9.22 6.93
CA ASN A 253 21.23 9.06 7.24
C ASN A 253 22.07 9.42 6.01
N ARG A 254 22.83 10.49 6.13
CA ARG A 254 23.68 11.00 5.06
C ARG A 254 25.14 10.84 5.44
N HIS A 255 25.52 11.29 6.63
CA HIS A 255 26.92 11.40 7.01
C HIS A 255 27.50 10.08 7.54
N GLY A 256 26.63 9.17 7.98
CA GLY A 256 27.01 7.86 8.46
C GLY A 256 27.19 6.80 7.38
N VAL A 257 26.95 7.10 6.10
CA VAL A 257 27.04 6.13 4.98
C VAL A 257 27.87 6.63 3.80
N GLY A 258 28.50 5.68 3.10
CA GLY A 258 29.25 5.92 1.87
C GLY A 258 30.35 6.98 2.03
N ASP A 259 30.23 8.07 1.29
CA ASP A 259 31.15 9.22 1.31
C ASP A 259 30.58 10.45 2.04
N GLY A 260 29.45 10.30 2.74
CA GLY A 260 28.74 11.41 3.37
C GLY A 260 27.90 12.27 2.41
N SER A 261 27.80 11.89 1.13
CA SER A 261 27.01 12.62 0.12
C SER A 261 25.56 12.11 0.02
N ASP A 262 24.75 12.85 -0.73
CA ASP A 262 23.40 12.41 -1.08
C ASP A 262 23.38 11.13 -1.94
N LEU A 263 24.43 10.88 -2.73
CA LEU A 263 24.53 9.66 -3.55
C LEU A 263 24.74 8.43 -2.66
N GLY A 264 25.55 8.57 -1.61
CA GLY A 264 25.69 7.56 -0.54
C GLY A 264 24.36 7.30 0.15
N ARG A 265 23.64 8.36 0.54
CA ARG A 265 22.30 8.27 1.12
C ARG A 265 21.32 7.53 0.21
N ILE A 266 21.25 7.84 -1.08
CA ILE A 266 20.33 7.17 -2.03
C ILE A 266 20.61 5.67 -2.08
N SER A 267 21.87 5.26 -2.24
CA SER A 267 22.18 3.83 -2.27
C SER A 267 21.84 3.12 -0.95
N SER A 268 22.05 3.77 0.21
CA SER A 268 21.56 3.27 1.52
C SER A 268 20.02 3.17 1.57
N GLN A 269 19.29 4.17 1.06
CA GLN A 269 17.82 4.11 0.98
C GLN A 269 17.35 2.93 0.12
N GLN A 270 18.05 2.61 -0.96
CA GLN A 270 17.72 1.46 -1.82
C GLN A 270 17.88 0.13 -1.06
N VAL A 271 18.82 0.03 -0.12
CA VAL A 271 18.91 -1.13 0.81
C VAL A 271 17.60 -1.31 1.57
N TYR A 272 17.08 -0.23 2.17
CA TYR A 272 15.81 -0.27 2.90
C TYR A 272 14.64 -0.58 1.97
N LEU A 273 14.54 0.09 0.81
CA LEU A 273 13.41 -0.05 -0.11
C LEU A 273 13.32 -1.44 -0.77
N SER A 274 14.46 -2.00 -1.17
CA SER A 274 14.52 -3.37 -1.69
C SER A 274 14.07 -4.37 -0.62
N SER A 275 14.52 -4.21 0.62
CA SER A 275 14.11 -5.05 1.74
C SER A 275 12.65 -4.85 2.14
N LEU A 276 12.15 -3.62 2.02
CA LEU A 276 10.74 -3.31 2.23
C LEU A 276 9.86 -4.05 1.22
N VAL A 277 10.19 -4.00 -0.08
CA VAL A 277 9.42 -4.73 -1.11
C VAL A 277 9.43 -6.24 -0.82
N ARG A 278 10.59 -6.81 -0.48
CA ARG A 278 10.68 -8.22 -0.05
C ARG A 278 9.81 -8.52 1.16
N THR A 279 9.79 -7.62 2.15
CA THR A 279 9.01 -7.78 3.38
C THR A 279 7.51 -7.77 3.09
N ILE A 280 7.04 -6.80 2.31
CA ILE A 280 5.64 -6.67 1.88
C ILE A 280 5.18 -7.93 1.12
N GLN A 281 6.00 -8.41 0.18
CA GLN A 281 5.68 -9.62 -0.59
C GLN A 281 5.69 -10.89 0.27
N THR A 282 6.73 -11.08 1.11
CA THR A 282 6.89 -12.28 1.94
C THR A 282 5.79 -12.39 3.00
N GLN A 283 5.35 -11.26 3.56
CA GLN A 283 4.23 -11.22 4.50
C GLN A 283 2.87 -11.41 3.81
N GLY A 284 2.84 -11.48 2.47
CA GLY A 284 1.60 -11.52 1.69
C GLY A 284 0.73 -10.29 1.92
N ALA A 285 1.33 -9.14 2.27
CA ALA A 285 0.60 -7.95 2.73
C ALA A 285 -0.40 -7.44 1.68
N LEU A 286 -0.11 -7.65 0.39
CA LEU A 286 -0.98 -7.27 -0.73
C LEU A 286 -2.07 -8.32 -1.04
N THR A 287 -1.93 -9.55 -0.54
CA THR A 287 -2.89 -10.65 -0.73
C THR A 287 -3.75 -10.93 0.51
N ASN A 288 -3.34 -10.42 1.67
CA ASN A 288 -4.08 -10.55 2.92
C ASN A 288 -4.96 -9.31 3.12
N PRO A 289 -6.30 -9.46 3.17
CA PRO A 289 -7.22 -8.31 3.21
C PRO A 289 -7.07 -7.46 4.47
N VAL A 290 -6.67 -8.04 5.60
CA VAL A 290 -6.45 -7.30 6.86
C VAL A 290 -5.18 -6.47 6.76
N ARG A 291 -4.08 -7.07 6.30
CA ARG A 291 -2.80 -6.37 6.11
C ARG A 291 -2.88 -5.29 5.04
N LEU A 292 -3.58 -5.58 3.95
CA LEU A 292 -3.83 -4.62 2.89
C LEU A 292 -4.63 -3.43 3.43
N TYR A 293 -5.66 -3.69 4.23
CA TYR A 293 -6.41 -2.63 4.91
C TYR A 293 -5.51 -1.80 5.83
N ASP A 294 -4.70 -2.43 6.69
CA ASP A 294 -3.82 -1.71 7.62
C ASP A 294 -2.84 -0.79 6.88
N LEU A 295 -2.22 -1.30 5.81
CA LEU A 295 -1.28 -0.54 4.98
C LEU A 295 -1.98 0.60 4.22
N ALA A 296 -3.13 0.32 3.59
CA ALA A 296 -3.91 1.33 2.88
C ALA A 296 -4.42 2.42 3.83
N SER A 297 -4.83 2.03 5.04
CA SER A 297 -5.31 2.93 6.08
C SER A 297 -4.17 3.79 6.64
N ALA A 298 -2.98 3.23 6.80
CA ALA A 298 -1.78 4.00 7.14
C ALA A 298 -1.41 4.99 6.03
N ALA A 299 -1.41 4.57 4.77
CA ALA A 299 -1.11 5.45 3.64
C ALA A 299 -2.14 6.59 3.54
N ALA A 300 -3.43 6.29 3.65
CA ALA A 300 -4.49 7.29 3.59
C ALA A 300 -4.35 8.39 4.65
N ARG A 301 -4.01 8.03 5.89
CA ARG A 301 -3.86 9.00 6.99
C ARG A 301 -2.57 9.83 6.94
N ASN A 302 -1.56 9.35 6.22
CA ASN A 302 -0.19 9.85 6.35
C ASN A 302 0.43 10.33 5.03
N MET A 303 -0.31 10.22 3.93
CA MET A 303 0.12 10.64 2.61
C MET A 303 -0.94 11.55 1.98
N GLU A 304 -0.46 12.49 1.18
CA GLU A 304 -1.29 13.28 0.29
C GLU A 304 -1.10 12.80 -1.15
N PHE A 305 -2.18 12.73 -1.91
CA PHE A 305 -2.15 12.24 -3.28
C PHE A 305 -2.66 13.29 -4.28
N SER A 306 -2.16 13.24 -5.51
CA SER A 306 -2.71 14.02 -6.61
C SER A 306 -4.19 13.71 -6.80
N SER A 307 -4.99 14.69 -7.19
CA SER A 307 -6.43 14.58 -7.42
C SER A 307 -6.83 13.47 -8.41
N ASN A 308 -5.90 13.03 -9.28
CA ASN A 308 -6.04 11.90 -10.19
C ASN A 308 -6.24 10.54 -9.47
N LEU A 309 -5.89 10.45 -8.18
CA LEU A 309 -6.08 9.25 -7.35
C LEU A 309 -7.37 9.26 -6.51
N LYS A 310 -8.26 10.23 -6.74
CA LYS A 310 -9.57 10.29 -6.05
C LYS A 310 -10.45 9.08 -6.38
N ASP A 311 -10.25 8.46 -7.54
CA ASP A 311 -10.92 7.22 -7.86
C ASP A 311 -10.27 6.05 -7.11
N THR A 312 -11.05 5.44 -6.22
CA THR A 312 -10.59 4.31 -5.41
C THR A 312 -10.34 3.06 -6.23
N GLY A 313 -11.03 2.89 -7.37
CA GLY A 313 -10.74 1.81 -8.31
C GLY A 313 -9.32 1.92 -8.86
N MET A 314 -8.81 3.15 -8.98
CA MET A 314 -7.46 3.43 -9.47
C MET A 314 -6.38 2.98 -8.48
N LEU A 315 -6.54 3.35 -7.20
CA LEU A 315 -5.61 2.94 -6.13
C LEU A 315 -5.53 1.42 -5.99
N VAL A 316 -6.68 0.74 -6.06
CA VAL A 316 -6.75 -0.72 -6.01
C VAL A 316 -6.06 -1.34 -7.24
N SER A 317 -6.29 -0.79 -8.43
CA SER A 317 -5.67 -1.28 -9.66
C SER A 317 -4.15 -1.11 -9.62
N LEU A 318 -3.65 0.04 -9.17
CA LEU A 318 -2.22 0.29 -8.97
C LEU A 318 -1.59 -0.72 -7.98
N GLY A 319 -2.26 -0.97 -6.86
CA GLY A 319 -1.81 -1.95 -5.86
C GLY A 319 -1.79 -3.38 -6.43
N ALA A 320 -2.80 -3.76 -7.20
CA ALA A 320 -2.89 -5.07 -7.84
C ALA A 320 -1.80 -5.27 -8.90
N THR A 321 -1.57 -4.26 -9.74
CA THR A 321 -0.47 -4.22 -10.71
C THR A 321 0.88 -4.41 -10.02
N ALA A 322 1.15 -3.65 -8.95
CA ALA A 322 2.41 -3.77 -8.21
C ALA A 322 2.59 -5.14 -7.53
N ALA A 323 1.50 -5.76 -7.04
CA ALA A 323 1.55 -7.06 -6.38
C ALA A 323 1.95 -8.22 -7.31
N GLY A 324 1.73 -8.08 -8.62
CA GLY A 324 2.03 -9.11 -9.62
C GLY A 324 3.49 -9.14 -10.09
N ILE A 325 4.30 -8.14 -9.76
CA ILE A 325 5.66 -7.99 -10.28
C ILE A 325 6.65 -8.78 -9.42
N SER A 326 7.43 -9.66 -10.05
CA SER A 326 8.47 -10.43 -9.37
C SER A 326 9.63 -9.54 -8.91
N LEU A 327 10.29 -9.92 -7.82
CA LEU A 327 11.42 -9.15 -7.25
C LEU A 327 12.55 -8.88 -8.26
N ASP A 328 12.82 -9.83 -9.16
CA ASP A 328 13.78 -9.70 -10.27
C ASP A 328 13.47 -8.53 -11.22
N ASN A 329 12.20 -8.16 -11.31
CA ASN A 329 11.69 -7.14 -12.22
C ASN A 329 11.36 -5.84 -11.49
N VAL A 330 11.70 -5.71 -10.21
CA VAL A 330 11.64 -4.46 -9.45
C VAL A 330 13.04 -3.92 -9.29
N ALA A 331 13.36 -2.80 -9.93
CA ALA A 331 14.67 -2.17 -9.87
C ALA A 331 14.61 -0.82 -9.14
N PHE A 332 15.63 -0.53 -8.36
CA PHE A 332 15.88 0.78 -7.78
C PHE A 332 17.13 1.37 -8.42
N VAL A 333 17.00 2.55 -9.02
CA VAL A 333 18.02 3.20 -9.84
C VAL A 333 18.31 4.58 -9.27
N GLN A 334 19.59 4.93 -9.16
CA GLN A 334 19.96 6.32 -8.92
C GLN A 334 19.99 7.06 -10.26
N ALA A 335 19.34 8.23 -10.35
CA ALA A 335 19.40 9.05 -11.54
C ALA A 335 20.88 9.30 -11.92
N PRO A 336 21.31 9.00 -13.16
CA PRO A 336 22.71 9.16 -13.52
C PRO A 336 23.12 10.63 -13.50
N VAL A 337 24.14 10.94 -12.71
CA VAL A 337 24.60 12.31 -12.48
C VAL A 337 26.11 12.42 -12.55
N THR A 338 26.58 13.63 -12.85
CA THR A 338 27.98 14.04 -12.74
C THR A 338 28.08 15.31 -11.89
N GLU A 339 29.28 15.62 -11.40
CA GLU A 339 29.58 16.90 -10.75
C GLU A 339 29.15 18.08 -11.64
N ASP A 340 28.48 19.08 -11.04
CA ASP A 340 28.12 20.30 -11.75
C ASP A 340 29.38 21.14 -12.03
N PRO A 341 29.69 21.45 -13.30
CA PRO A 341 30.86 22.29 -13.65
C PRO A 341 30.85 23.68 -13.02
N ARG A 342 29.69 24.17 -12.54
CA ARG A 342 29.52 25.49 -11.92
C ARG A 342 29.64 25.47 -10.40
N ASP A 343 29.44 24.31 -9.76
CA ASP A 343 29.48 24.15 -8.30
C ASP A 343 29.78 22.70 -7.94
N ARG A 344 30.97 22.45 -7.38
CA ARG A 344 31.42 21.10 -7.03
C ARG A 344 30.58 20.42 -5.95
N ASN A 345 29.79 21.19 -5.20
CA ASN A 345 28.87 20.66 -4.19
C ASN A 345 27.48 20.36 -4.76
N ARG A 346 27.34 20.36 -6.08
CA ARG A 346 26.09 20.11 -6.80
C ARG A 346 26.30 19.09 -7.90
N VAL A 347 25.19 18.52 -8.36
CA VAL A 347 25.19 17.56 -9.45
C VAL A 347 24.26 18.01 -10.57
N VAL A 348 24.55 17.55 -11.78
CA VAL A 348 23.69 17.66 -12.96
C VAL A 348 23.53 16.26 -13.56
N LEU A 349 22.46 16.03 -14.34
CA LEU A 349 22.30 14.75 -15.03
C LEU A 349 23.49 14.49 -15.98
N ASP A 350 23.96 13.25 -16.01
CA ASP A 350 24.88 12.80 -17.06
C ASP A 350 24.05 12.41 -18.29
N PRO A 351 24.04 13.22 -19.36
CA PRO A 351 23.20 12.96 -20.53
C PRO A 351 23.54 11.65 -21.22
N THR A 352 24.78 11.14 -21.08
CA THR A 352 25.21 9.89 -21.72
C THR A 352 24.43 8.69 -21.19
N LEU A 353 24.11 8.72 -19.89
CA LEU A 353 23.44 7.63 -19.18
C LEU A 353 21.96 7.96 -18.91
N SER A 354 21.63 9.21 -18.62
CA SER A 354 20.27 9.62 -18.25
C SER A 354 19.34 9.67 -19.46
N THR A 355 19.81 10.07 -20.64
CA THR A 355 18.98 10.13 -21.85
C THR A 355 18.40 8.76 -22.25
N PRO A 356 19.19 7.69 -22.42
CA PRO A 356 18.63 6.37 -22.75
C PRO A 356 17.69 5.84 -21.65
N LEU A 357 17.99 6.09 -20.36
CA LEU A 357 17.11 5.72 -19.26
C LEU A 357 15.73 6.37 -19.39
N PHE A 358 15.68 7.70 -19.51
CA PHE A 358 14.40 8.41 -19.55
C PHE A 358 13.67 8.25 -20.88
N GLN A 359 14.37 7.99 -21.99
CA GLN A 359 13.73 7.62 -23.25
C GLN A 359 12.99 6.27 -23.15
N ALA A 360 13.61 5.26 -22.53
CA ALA A 360 12.95 3.96 -22.30
C ALA A 360 11.69 4.14 -21.45
N ILE A 361 11.81 4.84 -20.31
CA ILE A 361 10.67 5.12 -19.41
C ILE A 361 9.56 5.92 -20.13
N ALA A 362 9.91 6.98 -20.88
CA ALA A 362 8.94 7.80 -21.59
C ALA A 362 8.21 7.05 -22.71
N SER A 363 8.86 6.04 -23.31
CA SER A 363 8.25 5.17 -24.31
C SER A 363 7.33 4.08 -23.72
N GLY A 364 7.31 3.94 -22.39
CA GLY A 364 6.51 2.94 -21.69
C GLY A 364 7.14 1.54 -21.66
N GLU A 365 8.40 1.40 -22.09
CA GLU A 365 9.14 0.15 -22.10
C GLU A 365 9.51 -0.29 -20.68
N GLY A 366 9.53 -1.61 -20.46
CA GLY A 366 10.16 -2.15 -19.25
C GLY A 366 11.65 -1.86 -19.21
N VAL A 367 12.17 -1.64 -18.00
CA VAL A 367 13.57 -1.28 -17.78
C VAL A 367 14.23 -2.30 -16.87
N ARG A 368 15.43 -2.74 -17.25
CA ARG A 368 16.25 -3.66 -16.46
C ARG A 368 17.65 -3.12 -16.24
N LEU A 369 18.18 -3.31 -15.05
CA LEU A 369 19.58 -3.01 -14.75
C LEU A 369 20.51 -3.91 -15.58
N ASN A 370 21.70 -3.38 -15.85
CA ASN A 370 22.77 -4.17 -16.43
C ASN A 370 23.30 -5.16 -15.38
N GLU A 371 23.72 -6.36 -15.79
CA GLU A 371 24.29 -7.36 -14.87
C GLU A 371 25.56 -6.85 -14.15
N ASN A 372 26.27 -5.89 -14.77
CA ASN A 372 27.47 -5.26 -14.20
C ASN A 372 27.17 -3.94 -13.46
N SER A 373 25.90 -3.59 -13.27
CA SER A 373 25.51 -2.41 -12.49
C SER A 373 26.01 -2.53 -11.05
N LYS A 374 26.55 -1.43 -10.52
CA LYS A 374 26.96 -1.34 -9.11
C LYS A 374 25.78 -0.84 -8.27
N THR A 375 25.77 -1.21 -6.99
CA THR A 375 24.77 -0.80 -5.98
C THR A 375 24.95 0.64 -5.48
N GLY A 376 26.09 1.28 -5.78
CA GLY A 376 26.41 2.65 -5.38
C GLY A 376 27.52 2.69 -4.35
N ILE A 377 27.66 3.83 -3.67
CA ILE A 377 28.77 4.08 -2.73
C ILE A 377 28.40 3.86 -1.25
N GLY A 378 27.11 3.82 -0.93
CA GLY A 378 26.55 3.56 0.40
C GLY A 378 25.86 2.20 0.52
N SER A 379 26.02 1.30 -0.45
CA SER A 379 25.44 -0.05 -0.47
C SER A 379 26.43 -1.05 -1.09
N GLU A 380 26.49 -2.26 -0.57
CA GLU A 380 27.22 -3.39 -1.17
C GLU A 380 26.37 -4.66 -1.19
N THR A 381 26.51 -5.48 -2.23
CA THR A 381 25.81 -6.76 -2.35
C THR A 381 26.45 -7.82 -1.45
N VAL A 382 25.63 -8.48 -0.64
CA VAL A 382 26.03 -9.58 0.25
C VAL A 382 25.37 -10.91 -0.08
N GLY A 383 24.37 -10.89 -0.97
CA GLY A 383 23.68 -12.10 -1.41
C GLY A 383 22.46 -11.78 -2.27
N GLU A 384 21.56 -12.75 -2.34
CA GLU A 384 20.36 -12.68 -3.16
C GLU A 384 19.21 -13.41 -2.45
N ALA A 385 17.99 -12.89 -2.58
CA ALA A 385 16.82 -13.51 -1.98
C ALA A 385 16.55 -14.89 -2.60
N PRO A 386 16.10 -15.89 -1.82
CA PRO A 386 15.79 -17.22 -2.35
C PRO A 386 14.68 -17.17 -3.40
N ASP A 387 14.76 -18.02 -4.43
CA ASP A 387 13.66 -18.22 -5.36
C ASP A 387 12.40 -18.66 -4.61
N ALA A 388 11.30 -17.93 -4.81
CA ALA A 388 9.98 -18.33 -4.31
C ALA A 388 9.54 -19.73 -4.83
N ALA A 389 10.18 -20.24 -5.88
CA ALA A 389 9.95 -21.57 -6.46
C ALA A 389 10.70 -22.72 -5.77
N ALA A 390 11.69 -22.45 -4.91
CA ALA A 390 12.58 -23.51 -4.37
C ALA A 390 12.14 -24.07 -3.00
N SER A 391 11.03 -23.62 -2.43
CA SER A 391 10.52 -24.11 -1.15
C SER A 391 9.28 -25.00 -1.31
N GLN A 392 9.43 -26.12 -2.02
CA GLN A 392 8.59 -27.30 -1.78
C GLN A 392 9.47 -28.41 -1.20
N PRO A 393 9.16 -28.96 -0.02
CA PRO A 393 9.78 -30.21 0.43
C PRO A 393 9.43 -31.31 -0.58
N ALA A 394 10.45 -31.83 -1.25
CA ALA A 394 10.33 -33.01 -2.08
C ALA A 394 10.17 -34.24 -1.17
N ASP A 395 8.95 -34.76 -1.05
CA ASP A 395 8.73 -36.16 -0.69
C ASP A 395 7.48 -36.76 -1.36
N ALA A 396 7.76 -37.60 -2.37
CA ALA A 396 7.12 -38.85 -2.80
C ALA A 396 5.60 -38.99 -3.13
N ALA A 397 5.29 -38.91 -4.45
CA ALA A 397 4.71 -39.95 -5.36
C ALA A 397 3.33 -40.64 -5.09
N PRO A 398 2.67 -41.30 -6.10
CA PRO A 398 2.65 -41.11 -7.56
C PRO A 398 1.23 -41.08 -8.22
N SER A 399 1.19 -40.49 -9.42
CA SER A 399 0.43 -40.81 -10.64
C SER A 399 -1.02 -41.37 -10.58
N THR A 400 -1.95 -40.57 -11.11
CA THR A 400 -3.11 -41.08 -11.86
C THR A 400 -3.23 -40.35 -13.19
N SER A 401 -3.22 -41.15 -14.26
CA SER A 401 -3.32 -40.74 -15.65
C SER A 401 -4.69 -40.11 -15.98
N ALA A 402 -4.69 -38.96 -16.66
CA ALA A 402 -5.83 -38.52 -17.47
C ALA A 402 -5.31 -37.78 -18.72
N GLN A 403 -5.58 -38.39 -19.89
CA GLN A 403 -5.35 -37.84 -21.24
C GLN A 403 -6.44 -36.81 -21.62
N PRO A 404 -6.28 -36.06 -22.73
CA PRO A 404 -6.63 -34.64 -22.81
C PRO A 404 -8.00 -34.39 -23.45
N SER A 405 -8.62 -33.29 -23.06
CA SER A 405 -9.75 -32.69 -23.81
C SER A 405 -9.32 -31.36 -24.42
N PRO A 406 -9.87 -30.97 -25.59
CA PRO A 406 -9.23 -30.06 -26.52
C PRO A 406 -9.34 -28.61 -26.10
N ALA A 407 -8.30 -27.86 -26.43
CA ALA A 407 -8.20 -26.42 -26.32
C ALA A 407 -9.31 -25.71 -27.12
N SER A 408 -10.13 -24.94 -26.43
CA SER A 408 -10.81 -23.79 -27.00
C SER A 408 -9.93 -22.58 -26.75
N GLY A 409 -9.47 -21.96 -27.84
CA GLY A 409 -8.51 -20.86 -27.83
C GLY A 409 -8.97 -19.69 -26.97
N SER A 410 -8.20 -19.42 -25.92
CA SER A 410 -8.06 -18.07 -25.39
C SER A 410 -7.04 -17.36 -26.29
N PRO A 411 -7.26 -16.11 -26.72
CA PRO A 411 -6.26 -15.37 -27.46
C PRO A 411 -4.98 -15.32 -26.62
N ALA A 412 -3.86 -15.64 -27.25
CA ALA A 412 -2.54 -15.48 -26.66
C ALA A 412 -2.39 -14.02 -26.18
N PRO A 413 -1.81 -13.79 -24.99
CA PRO A 413 -1.42 -12.44 -24.62
C PRO A 413 -0.48 -11.90 -25.70
N GLU A 414 -0.76 -10.68 -26.13
CA GLU A 414 0.06 -9.89 -27.04
C GLU A 414 1.52 -9.98 -26.57
N ALA A 415 2.44 -10.28 -27.48
CA ALA A 415 3.83 -10.59 -27.13
C ALA A 415 4.43 -9.48 -26.26
N SER A 416 4.76 -9.82 -25.01
CA SER A 416 5.44 -8.93 -24.06
C SER A 416 6.67 -8.34 -24.75
N GLN A 417 6.76 -7.02 -24.83
CA GLN A 417 7.96 -6.39 -25.36
C GLN A 417 9.11 -6.68 -24.38
N PRO A 418 10.28 -7.13 -24.87
CA PRO A 418 11.40 -7.38 -23.99
C PRO A 418 11.83 -6.08 -23.32
N ALA A 419 12.01 -6.11 -22.00
CA ALA A 419 12.47 -4.95 -21.25
C ALA A 419 13.86 -4.49 -21.74
N THR A 420 14.02 -3.18 -21.87
CA THR A 420 15.26 -2.51 -22.28
C THR A 420 16.30 -2.61 -21.17
N VAL A 421 17.46 -3.17 -21.51
CA VAL A 421 18.60 -3.26 -20.60
C VAL A 421 19.34 -1.92 -20.58
N LEU A 422 19.53 -1.39 -19.39
CA LEU A 422 20.19 -0.10 -19.19
C LEU A 422 21.69 -0.15 -19.53
N PRO A 423 22.27 0.99 -19.95
CA PRO A 423 23.71 1.10 -20.19
C PRO A 423 24.54 0.76 -18.94
N GLU A 424 25.73 0.21 -19.17
CA GLU A 424 26.73 0.04 -18.13
C GLU A 424 27.09 1.41 -17.51
N GLY A 425 27.19 1.47 -16.18
CA GLY A 425 27.46 2.70 -15.44
C GLY A 425 26.24 3.28 -14.72
N ILE A 426 25.03 2.86 -15.07
CA ILE A 426 23.85 3.17 -14.25
C ILE A 426 23.91 2.36 -12.97
N VAL A 427 23.85 3.08 -11.85
CA VAL A 427 23.94 2.55 -10.49
C VAL A 427 22.55 2.21 -9.97
N GLY A 428 22.41 1.05 -9.34
CA GLY A 428 21.17 0.58 -8.78
C GLY A 428 21.25 -0.87 -8.31
N GLN A 429 20.11 -1.39 -7.86
CA GLN A 429 19.94 -2.77 -7.41
C GLN A 429 18.50 -3.24 -7.66
N THR A 430 18.30 -4.55 -7.75
CA THR A 430 16.96 -5.14 -7.82
C THR A 430 16.38 -5.32 -6.41
N ALA A 431 15.06 -5.55 -6.32
CA ALA A 431 14.43 -5.94 -5.07
C ALA A 431 14.83 -7.36 -4.64
N ARG A 432 15.46 -8.14 -5.52
CA ARG A 432 15.96 -9.47 -5.20
C ARG A 432 17.34 -9.43 -4.52
N ASP A 433 18.16 -8.45 -4.88
CA ASP A 433 19.50 -8.28 -4.31
C ASP A 433 19.43 -8.09 -2.79
N GLN A 434 20.22 -8.87 -2.04
CA GLN A 434 20.44 -8.63 -0.63
C GLN A 434 21.70 -7.78 -0.48
N THR A 435 21.50 -6.57 0.03
CA THR A 435 22.55 -5.56 0.14
C THR A 435 22.68 -5.06 1.57
N CYS A 436 23.87 -4.64 1.97
CA CYS A 436 24.13 -4.00 3.25
C CYS A 436 24.46 -2.53 3.05
N ALA A 437 24.01 -1.68 3.97
CA ALA A 437 24.42 -0.29 4.02
C ALA A 437 25.91 -0.20 4.39
N VAL A 438 26.66 0.55 3.57
CA VAL A 438 28.09 0.77 3.76
C VAL A 438 28.27 2.00 4.64
N ALA A 439 28.81 1.81 5.85
CA ALA A 439 29.09 2.94 6.74
C ALA A 439 30.19 3.83 6.17
N ASN A 440 30.13 5.13 6.48
CA ASN A 440 31.20 6.07 6.15
C ASN A 440 32.46 5.75 6.97
N ARG A 441 33.63 5.92 6.37
CA ARG A 441 34.93 5.52 6.96
C ARG A 441 35.60 6.63 7.75
#